data_AF-A0A0C9SEV6-F1
#
_entry.id   AF-A0A0C9SEV6-F1
#
_cell.length_a   1.000
_cell.length_b   1.000
_cell.length_c   1.000
_cell.angle_alpha   90.00
_cell.angle_beta   90.00
_cell.angle_gamma   90.00
#
_symmetry.space_group_name_H-M   'P 1'
#
loop_
_entity.id
_entity.type
_entity.pdbx_description
1 polymer ?
#
loop_
_entity_poly.entity_id
_entity_poly.type
_entity_poly.pdbx_seq_one_letter_code
_entity_poly.pdbx_strand_id
1 'polypeptide(L)'
;MRLFVSTTAGHTVVALLLSGVISVYGRRAESACTTVPRASSDDSDSDILVTYNTTQQRCVTDLVNKNNPNVYKSLFDCVTKCSPEQGAPFCAVGPFGKCDDRETDPEREAFFYNIQTQRCEP
;
A
#
# COMPACT_ATOMS: atom_id res chain seq x y z
N MET A 1 -57.82 -14.13 -20.34
CA MET A 1 -56.75 -13.16 -20.05
C MET A 1 -56.88 -12.69 -18.61
N ARG A 2 -56.14 -13.28 -17.68
CA ARG A 2 -55.89 -12.75 -16.32
C ARG A 2 -54.47 -13.18 -15.91
N LEU A 3 -53.67 -12.19 -15.51
CA LEU A 3 -52.23 -12.24 -15.29
C LEU A 3 -51.88 -12.86 -13.94
N PHE A 4 -50.91 -13.78 -13.92
CA PHE A 4 -50.22 -14.19 -12.69
C PHE A 4 -49.05 -13.23 -12.46
N VAL A 5 -49.10 -12.44 -11.39
CA VAL A 5 -47.97 -11.63 -10.93
C VAL A 5 -47.19 -12.48 -9.93
N SER A 6 -46.01 -12.95 -10.36
CA SER A 6 -45.06 -13.65 -9.49
C SER A 6 -44.14 -12.62 -8.84
N THR A 7 -44.18 -12.52 -7.51
CA THR A 7 -43.25 -11.69 -6.74
C THR A 7 -41.98 -12.48 -6.43
N THR A 8 -40.92 -12.29 -7.20
CA THR A 8 -39.57 -12.76 -6.87
C THR A 8 -38.89 -11.75 -5.94
N ALA A 9 -39.22 -11.82 -4.66
CA ALA A 9 -38.48 -11.08 -3.63
C ALA A 9 -37.35 -11.97 -3.09
N GLY A 10 -36.11 -11.57 -3.35
CA GLY A 10 -34.99 -11.96 -2.49
C GLY A 10 -33.77 -12.48 -3.21
N HIS A 11 -32.95 -11.58 -3.78
CA HIS A 11 -31.51 -11.82 -3.94
C HIS A 11 -30.64 -10.55 -3.77
N THR A 12 -31.19 -9.41 -3.35
CA THR A 12 -30.45 -8.12 -3.32
C THR A 12 -29.65 -7.86 -2.02
N VAL A 13 -29.66 -8.75 -1.03
CA VAL A 13 -29.02 -8.47 0.27
C VAL A 13 -27.54 -8.89 0.34
N VAL A 14 -27.08 -9.84 -0.49
CA VAL A 14 -25.69 -10.33 -0.40
C VAL A 14 -24.68 -9.38 -1.06
N ALA A 15 -25.11 -8.53 -2.00
CA ALA A 15 -24.21 -7.61 -2.69
C ALA A 15 -23.71 -6.43 -1.83
N LEU A 16 -24.38 -6.12 -0.72
CA LEU A 16 -24.05 -4.97 0.13
C LEU A 16 -22.92 -5.24 1.15
N LEU A 17 -22.50 -6.50 1.33
CA LEU A 17 -21.41 -6.82 2.25
C LEU A 17 -20.01 -6.80 1.60
N LEU A 18 -19.92 -6.82 0.26
CA LEU A 18 -18.63 -6.76 -0.44
C LEU A 18 -18.15 -5.34 -0.72
N SER A 19 -19.02 -4.33 -0.71
CA SER A 19 -18.63 -2.93 -0.87
C SER A 19 -18.12 -2.29 0.43
N GLY A 20 -18.27 -2.96 1.59
CA GLY A 20 -17.84 -2.45 2.89
C GLY A 20 -16.35 -2.59 3.20
N VAL A 21 -15.63 -3.51 2.54
CA VAL A 21 -14.23 -3.82 2.87
C VAL A 21 -13.22 -2.97 2.07
N ILE A 22 -13.64 -2.34 0.97
CA ILE A 22 -12.75 -1.50 0.14
C ILE A 22 -12.60 -0.08 0.73
N SER A 23 -13.43 0.31 1.70
CA SER A 23 -13.41 1.69 2.22
C SER A 23 -12.32 1.98 3.27
N VAL A 24 -11.58 0.97 3.75
CA VAL A 24 -10.44 1.21 4.67
C VAL A 24 -9.15 1.55 3.89
N TYR A 25 -9.06 1.20 2.61
CA TYR A 25 -7.92 1.55 1.74
C TYR A 25 -8.22 2.65 0.72
N GLY A 26 -9.50 3.02 0.53
CA GLY A 26 -9.99 3.86 -0.57
C GLY A 26 -10.22 5.36 -0.27
N ARG A 27 -9.65 5.90 0.81
CA ARG A 27 -9.53 7.37 1.00
C ARG A 27 -8.09 7.73 1.35
N ARG A 28 -7.16 7.33 0.48
CA ARG A 28 -5.79 7.87 0.53
C ARG A 28 -5.82 9.27 -0.08
N ALA A 29 -5.21 10.23 0.61
CA ALA A 29 -5.23 11.64 0.24
C ALA A 29 -4.76 11.86 -1.21
N GLU A 30 -5.71 12.01 -2.13
CA GLU A 30 -5.45 12.32 -3.56
C GLU A 30 -4.59 13.57 -3.74
N SER A 31 -4.51 14.46 -2.74
CA SER A 31 -3.73 15.69 -2.81
C SER A 31 -2.24 15.55 -2.48
N ALA A 32 -1.77 14.44 -1.88
CA ALA A 32 -0.40 14.33 -1.35
C ALA A 32 0.59 13.58 -2.27
N CYS A 33 0.10 12.96 -3.34
CA CYS A 33 0.87 12.06 -4.19
C CYS A 33 1.08 12.64 -5.59
N THR A 34 1.74 13.78 -5.66
CA THR A 34 2.10 14.45 -6.91
C THR A 34 3.62 14.59 -7.05
N THR A 35 4.09 14.68 -8.29
CA THR A 35 5.52 14.87 -8.55
C THR A 35 5.97 16.23 -8.05
N VAL A 36 6.95 16.21 -7.14
CA VAL A 36 7.67 17.41 -6.71
C VAL A 36 8.79 17.70 -7.72
N PRO A 37 8.91 18.94 -8.23
CA PRO A 37 10.03 19.31 -9.08
C PRO A 37 11.36 19.16 -8.35
N ARG A 38 12.38 18.66 -9.08
CA ARG A 38 13.75 18.65 -8.58
C ARG A 38 14.22 20.08 -8.31
N ALA A 39 14.81 20.32 -7.14
CA ALA A 39 15.37 21.61 -6.76
C ALA A 39 16.73 21.86 -7.42
N SER A 40 17.15 23.13 -7.43
CA SER A 40 18.52 23.51 -7.78
C SER A 40 19.50 23.08 -6.67
N SER A 41 20.73 22.70 -7.05
CA SER A 41 21.80 22.40 -6.09
C SER A 41 22.22 23.61 -5.25
N ASP A 42 21.96 24.81 -5.76
CA ASP A 42 22.40 26.06 -5.13
C ASP A 42 21.34 26.66 -4.19
N ASP A 43 20.18 26.01 -4.07
CA ASP A 43 19.09 26.43 -3.18
C ASP A 43 19.34 25.95 -1.75
N SER A 44 19.42 26.88 -0.79
CA SER A 44 19.58 26.59 0.64
C SER A 44 18.39 25.84 1.26
N ASP A 45 17.25 25.86 0.59
CA ASP A 45 16.05 25.11 0.97
C ASP A 45 15.92 23.77 0.26
N SER A 46 16.94 23.35 -0.49
CA SER A 46 17.01 22.00 -1.03
C SER A 46 17.52 20.98 0.00
N ASP A 47 17.01 19.75 -0.08
CA ASP A 47 17.51 18.60 0.66
C ASP A 47 17.24 17.30 -0.14
N ILE A 48 17.96 16.23 0.17
CA ILE A 48 17.77 14.92 -0.45
C ILE A 48 16.69 14.18 0.33
N LEU A 49 15.47 14.19 -0.20
CA LEU A 49 14.29 13.63 0.45
C LEU A 49 13.56 12.67 -0.50
N VAL A 50 12.54 11.99 0.02
CA VAL A 50 11.71 11.08 -0.77
C VAL A 50 10.49 11.82 -1.31
N THR A 51 10.20 11.67 -2.59
CA THR A 51 9.00 12.20 -3.25
C THR A 51 8.32 11.10 -4.08
N TYR A 52 7.00 11.18 -4.25
CA TYR A 52 6.31 10.34 -5.22
C TYR A 52 6.53 10.87 -6.64
N ASN A 53 6.99 10.02 -7.55
CA ASN A 53 7.10 10.33 -8.96
C ASN A 53 5.90 9.73 -9.69
N THR A 54 5.00 10.59 -10.17
CA THR A 54 3.76 10.17 -10.86
C THR A 54 4.03 9.49 -12.19
N THR A 55 5.10 9.85 -12.89
CA THR A 55 5.49 9.23 -14.17
C THR A 55 5.97 7.79 -13.99
N GLN A 56 6.79 7.55 -12.96
CA GLN A 56 7.31 6.22 -12.61
C GLN A 56 6.37 5.43 -11.69
N GLN A 57 5.28 6.05 -11.25
CA GLN A 57 4.33 5.53 -10.27
C GLN A 57 4.98 4.98 -8.99
N ARG A 58 6.05 5.65 -8.55
CA ARG A 58 6.87 5.18 -7.43
C ARG A 58 7.53 6.35 -6.69
N CYS A 59 7.70 6.18 -5.39
CA CYS A 59 8.54 6.97 -4.52
C CYS A 59 10.02 6.84 -4.90
N VAL A 60 10.69 7.98 -5.01
CA VAL A 60 12.11 8.08 -5.35
C VAL A 60 12.80 9.05 -4.41
N THR A 61 14.09 8.85 -4.20
CA THR A 61 14.93 9.84 -3.52
C THR A 61 15.43 10.85 -4.55
N ASP A 62 15.21 12.13 -4.29
CA ASP A 62 15.62 13.21 -5.18
C ASP A 62 16.01 14.46 -4.40
N LEU A 63 16.72 15.39 -5.03
CA LEU A 63 17.01 16.71 -4.46
C LEU A 63 15.78 17.59 -4.65
N VAL A 64 15.11 17.96 -3.57
CA VAL A 64 13.82 18.68 -3.61
C VAL A 64 13.79 19.79 -2.58
N ASN A 65 12.87 20.74 -2.72
CA ASN A 65 12.67 21.77 -1.70
C ASN A 65 12.08 21.13 -0.43
N LYS A 66 12.79 21.24 0.70
CA LYS A 66 12.44 20.62 1.98
C LYS A 66 11.15 21.15 2.60
N ASN A 67 10.68 22.32 2.16
CA ASN A 67 9.44 22.94 2.63
C ASN A 67 8.21 22.50 1.80
N ASN A 68 8.40 21.69 0.76
CA ASN A 68 7.28 21.19 -0.04
C ASN A 68 6.46 20.15 0.78
N PRO A 69 5.12 20.26 0.85
CA PRO A 69 4.30 19.37 1.68
C PRO A 69 4.23 17.92 1.19
N ASN A 70 4.66 17.64 -0.04
CA ASN A 70 4.62 16.33 -0.68
C ASN A 70 5.98 15.61 -0.66
N VAL A 71 6.86 15.99 0.28
CA VAL A 71 8.12 15.31 0.55
C VAL A 71 8.04 14.50 1.84
N TYR A 72 8.81 13.42 1.87
CA TYR A 72 8.79 12.43 2.94
C TYR A 72 10.20 12.19 3.46
N LYS A 73 10.33 11.96 4.77
CA LYS A 73 11.61 11.68 5.42
C LYS A 73 12.12 10.26 5.15
N SER A 74 11.22 9.34 4.80
CA SER A 74 11.56 7.95 4.57
C SER A 74 10.84 7.40 3.35
N LEU A 75 11.44 6.37 2.73
CA LEU A 75 10.78 5.63 1.66
C LEU A 75 9.48 5.00 2.16
N PHE A 76 9.50 4.45 3.38
CA PHE A 76 8.34 3.87 4.04
C PHE A 76 7.16 4.83 4.08
N ASP A 77 7.34 6.06 4.59
CA ASP A 77 6.26 7.04 4.68
C ASP A 77 5.64 7.37 3.32
N CYS A 78 6.49 7.47 2.29
CA CYS A 78 6.03 7.72 0.92
C CYS A 78 5.28 6.52 0.35
N VAL A 79 5.83 5.30 0.42
CA VAL A 79 5.19 4.10 -0.16
C VAL A 79 3.89 3.78 0.57
N THR A 80 3.89 3.90 1.90
CA THR A 80 2.68 3.76 2.73
C THR A 80 1.63 4.82 2.41
N LYS A 81 1.96 5.96 1.79
CA LYS A 81 0.95 6.95 1.40
C LYS A 81 0.58 6.91 -0.08
N CYS A 82 1.54 6.66 -0.97
CA CYS A 82 1.40 6.92 -2.39
C CYS A 82 1.66 5.72 -3.29
N SER A 83 2.40 4.71 -2.83
CA SER A 83 2.68 3.51 -3.63
C SER A 83 2.85 2.29 -2.73
N PRO A 84 1.76 1.75 -2.16
CA PRO A 84 1.83 0.68 -1.16
C PRO A 84 2.38 -0.64 -1.74
N GLU A 85 2.24 -0.80 -3.05
CA GLU A 85 2.77 -1.91 -3.83
C GLU A 85 4.26 -1.76 -4.12
N GLN A 86 4.82 -0.57 -3.94
CA GLN A 86 6.26 -0.35 -4.10
C GLN A 86 7.01 -0.82 -2.87
N GLY A 87 7.96 -1.72 -3.10
CA GLY A 87 8.81 -2.30 -2.08
C GLY A 87 9.18 -3.72 -2.48
N ALA A 88 9.54 -4.53 -1.50
CA ALA A 88 9.67 -5.96 -1.70
C ALA A 88 8.32 -6.63 -1.43
N PRO A 89 7.49 -6.91 -2.45
CA PRO A 89 6.34 -7.81 -2.28
C PRO A 89 6.78 -9.17 -1.73
N PHE A 90 8.07 -9.54 -1.93
CA PHE A 90 8.70 -10.71 -1.32
C PHE A 90 8.75 -10.69 0.21
N CYS A 91 8.70 -9.53 0.87
CA CYS A 91 8.56 -9.48 2.33
C CYS A 91 7.13 -9.78 2.78
N ALA A 92 6.15 -9.68 1.88
CA ALA A 92 4.73 -9.93 2.16
C ALA A 92 4.28 -11.35 1.84
N VAL A 93 5.09 -12.09 1.10
CA VAL A 93 4.91 -13.51 0.88
C VAL A 93 5.66 -14.25 1.98
N GLY A 94 5.01 -15.22 2.62
CA GLY A 94 5.64 -16.06 3.63
C GLY A 94 6.92 -16.72 3.09
N PRO A 95 7.89 -17.06 3.96
CA PRO A 95 9.16 -17.63 3.53
C PRO A 95 8.96 -18.87 2.65
N PHE A 96 9.68 -18.94 1.52
CA PHE A 96 9.68 -20.12 0.67
C PHE A 96 10.25 -21.30 1.43
N GLY A 97 9.48 -22.38 1.56
CA GLY A 97 9.91 -23.59 2.25
C GLY A 97 9.63 -23.61 3.75
N LYS A 98 8.48 -23.09 4.23
CA LYS A 98 7.93 -23.53 5.52
C LYS A 98 7.94 -25.06 5.52
N CYS A 99 8.84 -25.66 6.30
CA CYS A 99 8.80 -27.08 6.58
C CYS A 99 7.43 -27.38 7.19
N ASP A 100 6.80 -28.50 6.79
CA ASP A 100 5.65 -28.98 7.55
C ASP A 100 6.06 -29.03 9.03
N ASP A 101 5.18 -28.58 9.93
CA ASP A 101 5.41 -28.34 11.38
C ASP A 101 5.93 -29.57 12.18
N ARG A 102 6.31 -30.65 11.49
CA ARG A 102 6.88 -31.90 12.02
C ARG A 102 8.39 -31.86 12.20
N GLU A 103 9.11 -30.96 11.55
CA GLU A 103 10.54 -30.73 11.79
C GLU A 103 10.76 -29.29 12.26
N THR A 104 10.43 -29.05 13.53
CA THR A 104 10.86 -27.83 14.23
C THR A 104 12.37 -27.90 14.45
N ASP A 105 13.14 -27.49 13.45
CA ASP A 105 14.50 -27.03 13.65
C ASP A 105 14.42 -25.56 14.11
N PRO A 106 14.59 -25.26 15.41
CA PRO A 106 14.47 -23.90 15.94
C PRO A 106 15.52 -22.95 15.35
N GLU A 107 16.50 -23.46 14.60
CA GLU A 107 17.55 -22.66 13.95
C GLU A 107 17.11 -22.04 12.60
N ARG A 108 15.87 -22.30 12.14
CA ARG A 108 15.36 -21.80 10.84
C ARG A 108 14.08 -20.96 10.95
N GLU A 109 13.90 -20.21 12.03
CA GLU A 109 12.84 -19.19 12.09
C GLU A 109 13.16 -18.04 11.11
N ALA A 110 12.52 -18.06 9.96
CA ALA A 110 12.49 -16.94 9.03
C ALA A 110 11.26 -16.08 9.34
N PHE A 111 11.39 -14.76 9.25
CA PHE A 111 10.28 -13.84 9.46
C PHE A 111 9.91 -13.17 8.14
N PHE A 112 8.61 -12.91 7.95
CA PHE A 112 8.07 -12.12 6.86
C PHE A 112 7.14 -11.02 7.41
N TYR A 113 6.98 -9.93 6.68
CA TYR A 113 6.09 -8.84 7.03
C TYR A 113 4.70 -9.08 6.44
N ASN A 114 3.76 -9.58 7.24
CA ASN A 114 2.39 -9.77 6.81
C ASN A 114 1.68 -8.41 6.66
N ILE A 115 1.37 -8.00 5.43
CA ILE A 115 0.73 -6.71 5.15
C ILE A 115 -0.72 -6.67 5.70
N GLN A 116 -1.41 -7.81 5.78
CA GLN A 116 -2.78 -7.87 6.28
C GLN A 116 -2.84 -7.61 7.78
N THR A 117 -1.92 -8.20 8.54
CA THR A 117 -1.84 -8.01 10.01
C THR A 117 -0.96 -6.84 10.41
N GLN A 118 -0.18 -6.30 9.47
CA GLN A 118 0.82 -5.23 9.67
C GLN A 118 1.86 -5.60 10.74
N ARG A 119 2.31 -6.87 10.74
CA ARG A 119 3.26 -7.42 11.72
C ARG A 119 4.31 -8.28 11.03
N CYS A 120 5.48 -8.38 11.66
CA CYS A 120 6.44 -9.42 11.33
C CYS A 120 5.96 -10.73 11.95
N GLU A 121 5.76 -11.74 11.12
CA GLU A 121 5.32 -13.08 11.49
C GLU A 121 6.39 -14.10 11.10
N PRO A 122 6.54 -15.20 11.86
CA PRO A 122 7.35 -16.34 11.44
C PRO A 122 6.70 -17.12 10.27
#